data_AF-A0A835ELP6-F1
#
_entry.id   AF-A0A835ELP6-F1
#
_cell.length_a   1.000
_cell.length_b   1.000
_cell.length_c   1.000
_cell.angle_alpha   90.00
_cell.angle_beta   90.00
_cell.angle_gamma   90.00
#
_symmetry.space_group_name_H-M   'P 1'
#
loop_
_entity.id
_entity.type
_entity.pdbx_description
1 polymer ?
#
loop_
_entity_poly.entity_id
_entity_poly.type
_entity_poly.pdbx_seq_one_letter_code
_entity_poly.pdbx_strand_id
1 'polypeptide(L)'
;MRKQVLGKWPADVTARLDLVFADAPFPAEGKSEVEGIFDPPYYEWFQFDKGFLEYRNFDKCLAYIEELMIKDGPFDGLMGFSQGAILSAALPGFQEQGMALTRVPKIKYLIIIGGAKFLSPTMAEKAYANKIACPSLHFIGDNDFLKTHGEKLIESCVDPFVIRHPKGHTVPRLDEKSLEVMLRFLEKIEEEASEHASTDVDEKEVCL
;
A
#
# COMPACT_ATOMS: atom_id res chain seq x y z
N MET A 1 8.48 -8.42 4.28
CA MET A 1 7.09 -8.59 3.77
C MET A 1 6.82 -9.99 3.23
N ARG A 2 7.54 -10.49 2.21
CA ARG A 2 7.33 -11.80 1.56
C ARG A 2 7.03 -12.98 2.50
N LYS A 3 7.95 -13.29 3.43
CA LYS A 3 7.78 -14.40 4.40
C LYS A 3 6.53 -14.24 5.28
N GLN A 4 6.17 -13.00 5.60
CA GLN A 4 5.02 -12.71 6.46
C GLN A 4 3.72 -12.96 5.71
N VAL A 5 3.56 -12.41 4.50
CA VAL A 5 2.35 -12.60 3.67
C VAL A 5 2.19 -14.06 3.28
N LEU A 6 3.19 -14.63 2.58
CA LEU A 6 3.12 -16.00 2.05
C LEU A 6 3.11 -17.08 3.14
N GLY A 7 3.56 -16.76 4.37
CA GLY A 7 3.56 -17.69 5.51
C GLY A 7 2.38 -17.54 6.46
N LYS A 8 1.65 -16.41 6.42
CA LYS A 8 0.53 -16.14 7.33
C LYS A 8 -0.83 -16.19 6.66
N TRP A 9 -0.92 -15.89 5.37
CA TRP A 9 -2.19 -15.85 4.65
C TRP A 9 -2.46 -17.20 3.95
N PRO A 10 -3.73 -17.60 3.81
CA PRO A 10 -4.08 -18.84 3.10
C PRO A 10 -3.61 -18.83 1.65
N ALA A 11 -3.27 -20.00 1.12
CA ALA A 11 -2.81 -20.16 -0.25
C ALA A 11 -3.83 -19.62 -1.26
N ASP A 12 -5.12 -19.86 -1.03
CA ASP A 12 -6.22 -19.41 -1.89
C ASP A 12 -6.35 -17.88 -1.97
N VAL A 13 -5.88 -17.15 -0.95
CA VAL A 13 -5.78 -15.69 -0.99
C VAL A 13 -4.56 -15.28 -1.81
N THR A 14 -3.39 -15.85 -1.50
CA THR A 14 -2.14 -15.44 -2.16
C THR A 14 -2.05 -15.88 -3.63
N ALA A 15 -2.75 -16.94 -4.03
CA ALA A 15 -2.80 -17.42 -5.41
C ALA A 15 -3.64 -16.50 -6.33
N ARG A 16 -4.50 -15.66 -5.75
CA ARG A 16 -5.31 -14.66 -6.46
C ARG A 16 -4.58 -13.31 -6.62
N LEU A 17 -3.34 -13.21 -6.12
CA LEU A 17 -2.52 -12.00 -6.18
C LEU A 17 -1.19 -12.32 -6.85
N ASP A 18 -0.89 -11.65 -7.97
CA ASP A 18 0.48 -11.66 -8.52
C ASP A 18 1.34 -10.65 -7.76
N LEU A 19 2.23 -11.16 -6.90
CA LEU A 19 2.96 -10.35 -5.92
C LEU A 19 4.44 -10.24 -6.24
N VAL A 20 4.85 -9.04 -6.65
CA VAL A 20 6.25 -8.61 -6.68
C VAL A 20 6.60 -7.91 -5.36
N PHE A 21 7.66 -8.38 -4.70
CA PHE A 21 8.13 -7.79 -3.45
C PHE A 21 9.40 -6.98 -3.72
N ALA A 22 9.29 -5.67 -3.61
CA ALA A 22 10.40 -4.73 -3.75
C ALA A 22 11.15 -4.54 -2.41
N ASP A 23 12.46 -4.38 -2.51
CA ASP A 23 13.30 -3.95 -1.39
C ASP A 23 13.41 -2.43 -1.38
N ALA A 24 13.38 -1.85 -0.18
CA ALA A 24 13.52 -0.42 -0.01
C ALA A 24 14.97 0.03 -0.30
N PRO A 25 15.18 1.20 -0.91
CA PRO A 25 16.48 1.54 -1.51
C PRO A 25 17.52 2.07 -0.52
N PHE A 26 17.13 2.49 0.68
CA PHE A 26 18.06 3.13 1.61
C PHE A 26 18.36 2.25 2.82
N PRO A 27 19.62 2.10 3.25
CA PRO A 27 19.93 1.48 4.53
C PRO A 27 19.22 2.20 5.67
N ALA A 28 18.73 1.45 6.66
CA ALA A 28 18.11 2.02 7.83
C ALA A 28 19.12 2.86 8.65
N GLU A 29 18.68 4.03 9.13
CA GLU A 29 19.52 4.87 9.97
C GLU A 29 19.34 4.52 11.45
N GLY A 30 20.45 4.17 12.12
CA GLY A 30 20.45 3.87 13.55
C GLY A 30 19.88 2.48 13.86
N LYS A 31 19.28 2.33 15.05
CA LYS A 31 18.74 1.06 15.52
C LYS A 31 17.39 0.79 14.84
N SER A 32 17.28 -0.32 14.12
CA SER A 32 16.04 -0.68 13.45
C SER A 32 15.00 -1.20 14.45
N GLU A 33 13.73 -0.80 14.30
CA GLU A 33 12.62 -1.31 15.12
C GLU A 33 12.39 -2.82 14.96
N VAL A 34 12.92 -3.41 13.89
CA VAL A 34 12.84 -4.84 13.59
C VAL A 34 14.07 -5.64 14.03
N GLU A 35 15.05 -4.98 14.65
CA GLU A 35 16.26 -5.63 15.15
C GLU A 35 15.92 -6.69 16.21
N GLY A 36 16.49 -7.89 16.05
CA GLY A 36 16.19 -9.05 16.91
C GLY A 36 14.88 -9.79 16.56
N ILE A 37 14.09 -9.27 15.62
CA ILE A 37 12.91 -9.95 15.04
C ILE A 37 13.25 -10.53 13.66
N PHE A 38 14.02 -9.78 12.86
CA PHE A 38 14.47 -10.18 11.53
C PHE A 38 15.98 -10.04 11.39
N ASP A 39 16.58 -10.84 10.52
CA ASP A 39 18.01 -10.77 10.23
C ASP A 39 18.35 -9.49 9.43
N PRO A 40 19.49 -8.83 9.70
CA PRO A 40 19.98 -7.71 8.91
C PRO A 40 20.45 -8.17 7.50
N PRO A 41 20.66 -7.25 6.54
CA PRO A 41 20.56 -5.79 6.63
C PRO A 41 19.12 -5.24 6.66
N TYR A 42 18.96 -4.04 7.22
CA TYR A 42 17.68 -3.33 7.31
C TYR A 42 17.64 -2.13 6.36
N TYR A 43 16.46 -1.87 5.80
CA TYR A 43 16.23 -0.82 4.80
C TYR A 43 14.96 -0.03 5.07
N GLU A 44 14.95 1.20 4.57
CA GLU A 44 13.87 2.19 4.68
C GLU A 44 13.55 2.75 3.29
N TRP A 45 12.28 3.09 3.07
CA TRP A 45 11.82 3.73 1.85
C TRP A 45 12.30 5.17 1.77
N PHE A 46 12.33 5.87 2.91
CA PHE A 46 12.85 7.22 3.08
C PHE A 46 13.15 7.45 4.56
N GLN A 47 14.05 8.38 4.86
CA GLN A 47 14.34 8.76 6.25
C GLN A 47 13.43 9.91 6.68
N PHE A 48 13.20 10.03 7.98
CA PHE A 48 12.39 11.11 8.56
C PHE A 48 13.02 11.65 9.84
N ASP A 49 12.69 12.89 10.20
CA ASP A 49 13.06 13.48 11.49
C ASP A 49 12.19 12.93 12.62
N LYS A 50 12.57 13.15 13.88
CA LYS A 50 11.81 12.64 15.05
C LYS A 50 10.36 13.15 15.11
N GLY A 51 10.08 14.31 14.52
CA GLY A 51 8.73 14.87 14.42
C GLY A 51 7.90 14.30 13.27
N PHE A 52 8.50 13.52 12.37
CA PHE A 52 7.88 13.04 11.13
C PHE A 52 7.36 14.19 10.26
N LEU A 53 8.01 15.35 10.28
CA LEU A 53 7.63 16.55 9.53
C LEU A 53 8.52 16.77 8.30
N GLU A 54 9.74 16.26 8.33
CA GLU A 54 10.71 16.31 7.25
C GLU A 54 11.07 14.90 6.77
N TYR A 55 11.03 14.70 5.46
CA TYR A 55 11.35 13.42 4.81
C TYR A 55 12.56 13.57 3.90
N ARG A 56 13.67 12.90 4.24
CA ARG A 56 14.90 12.90 3.45
C ARG A 56 14.88 11.76 2.42
N ASN A 57 15.49 12.01 1.26
CA ASN A 57 15.52 11.10 0.11
C ASN A 57 14.13 10.69 -0.44
N PHE A 58 13.08 11.44 -0.10
CA PHE A 58 11.72 11.11 -0.51
C PHE A 58 11.53 11.18 -2.03
N ASP A 59 12.07 12.21 -2.66
CA ASP A 59 12.14 12.36 -4.12
C ASP A 59 12.81 11.17 -4.81
N LYS A 60 13.94 10.71 -4.28
CA LYS A 60 14.66 9.53 -4.78
C LYS A 60 13.87 8.24 -4.56
N CYS A 61 13.14 8.13 -3.45
CA CYS A 61 12.22 7.03 -3.19
C CYS A 61 11.13 6.94 -4.27
N LEU A 62 10.47 8.07 -4.55
CA LEU A 62 9.42 8.15 -5.57
C LEU A 62 9.96 7.76 -6.95
N ALA A 63 11.13 8.28 -7.34
CA ALA A 63 11.77 7.94 -8.60
C ALA A 63 12.13 6.45 -8.68
N TYR A 64 12.66 5.87 -7.59
CA TYR A 64 12.97 4.45 -7.52
C TYR A 64 11.73 3.56 -7.71
N ILE A 65 10.61 3.91 -7.08
CA ILE A 65 9.35 3.16 -7.23
C ILE A 65 8.82 3.31 -8.66
N GLU A 66 8.85 4.51 -9.24
CA GLU A 66 8.42 4.71 -10.63
C GLU A 66 9.24 3.85 -11.60
N GLU A 67 10.57 3.85 -11.48
CA GLU A 67 11.45 3.03 -12.32
C GLU A 67 11.22 1.52 -12.12
N LEU A 68 10.96 1.08 -10.89
CA LEU A 68 10.58 -0.32 -10.62
C LEU A 68 9.26 -0.67 -11.31
N MET A 69 8.26 0.20 -11.22
CA MET A 69 6.96 0.00 -11.87
C MET A 69 7.04 0.01 -13.40
N ILE A 70 7.96 0.80 -13.98
CA ILE A 70 8.22 0.78 -15.42
C ILE A 70 8.89 -0.53 -15.84
N LYS A 71 9.86 -0.98 -15.06
CA LYS A 71 10.69 -2.13 -15.42
C LYS A 71 9.96 -3.46 -15.26
N ASP A 72 9.29 -3.64 -14.13
CA ASP A 72 8.73 -4.93 -13.71
C ASP A 72 7.19 -4.97 -13.78
N GLY A 73 6.55 -3.85 -14.16
CA GLY A 73 5.10 -3.74 -14.30
C GLY A 73 4.55 -4.16 -15.67
N PRO A 74 3.27 -3.85 -15.98
CA PRO A 74 2.37 -2.99 -15.20
C PRO A 74 1.93 -3.62 -13.87
N PHE A 75 1.65 -2.77 -12.87
CA PHE A 75 1.09 -3.17 -11.58
C PHE A 75 -0.26 -2.50 -11.37
N ASP A 76 -1.29 -3.27 -11.01
CA ASP A 76 -2.62 -2.72 -10.74
C ASP A 76 -2.73 -2.05 -9.36
N GLY A 77 -1.87 -2.42 -8.41
CA GLY A 77 -2.02 -1.92 -7.04
C GLY A 77 -0.75 -1.98 -6.21
N LEU A 78 -0.85 -1.41 -5.02
CA LEU A 78 0.24 -1.34 -4.05
C LEU A 78 -0.15 -2.02 -2.75
N MET A 79 0.77 -2.82 -2.19
CA MET A 79 0.65 -3.41 -0.86
C MET A 79 1.77 -2.89 0.03
N GLY A 80 1.40 -2.29 1.17
CA GLY A 80 2.36 -1.69 2.09
C GLY A 80 2.19 -2.17 3.53
N PHE A 81 3.29 -2.25 4.27
CA PHE A 81 3.32 -2.42 5.72
C PHE A 81 4.09 -1.28 6.38
N SER A 82 3.59 -0.73 7.49
CA SER A 82 4.26 0.33 8.26
C SER A 82 4.64 1.55 7.39
N GLN A 83 5.92 1.93 7.31
CA GLN A 83 6.38 2.98 6.40
C GLN A 83 5.98 2.74 4.93
N GLY A 84 6.02 1.49 4.46
CA GLY A 84 5.54 1.15 3.13
C GLY A 84 4.03 1.34 2.98
N ALA A 85 3.24 1.16 4.05
CA ALA A 85 1.80 1.43 4.05
C ALA A 85 1.49 2.93 4.02
N ILE A 86 2.26 3.74 4.76
CA ILE A 86 2.18 5.21 4.71
C ILE A 86 2.44 5.70 3.29
N LEU A 87 3.51 5.18 2.66
CA LEU A 87 3.87 5.51 1.30
C LEU A 87 2.80 5.09 0.28
N SER A 88 2.41 3.81 0.29
CA SER A 88 1.41 3.27 -0.64
C SER A 88 0.07 4.01 -0.56
N ALA A 89 -0.36 4.41 0.64
CA ALA A 89 -1.62 5.13 0.81
C ALA A 89 -1.57 6.57 0.27
N ALA A 90 -0.39 7.20 0.23
CA ALA A 90 -0.23 8.57 -0.25
C ALA A 90 0.01 8.66 -1.77
N LEU A 91 0.58 7.59 -2.36
CA LEU A 91 0.96 7.56 -3.77
C LEU A 91 -0.19 7.84 -4.75
N PRO A 92 -1.44 7.37 -4.56
CA PRO A 92 -2.55 7.74 -5.44
C PRO A 92 -2.81 9.25 -5.48
N GLY A 93 -2.75 9.92 -4.32
CA GLY A 93 -2.92 11.38 -4.26
C GLY A 93 -1.74 12.12 -4.89
N PHE A 94 -0.51 11.69 -4.63
CA PHE A 94 0.66 12.25 -5.31
C PHE A 94 0.62 12.03 -6.83
N GLN A 95 0.12 10.90 -7.29
CA GLN A 95 -0.05 10.62 -8.71
C GLN A 95 -1.11 11.53 -9.33
N GLU A 96 -2.25 11.73 -8.66
CA GLU A 96 -3.28 12.67 -9.09
C GLU A 96 -2.77 14.11 -9.19
N GLN A 97 -1.90 14.53 -8.27
CA GLN A 97 -1.25 15.85 -8.28
C GLN A 97 -0.06 15.94 -9.26
N GLY A 98 0.25 14.89 -10.03
CA GLY A 98 1.37 14.86 -10.96
C GLY A 98 2.76 14.92 -10.29
N MET A 99 2.84 14.53 -9.00
CA MET A 99 4.07 14.58 -8.21
C MET A 99 4.86 13.28 -8.18
N ALA A 100 4.21 12.14 -8.43
CA ALA A 100 4.81 10.82 -8.40
C ALA A 100 4.15 9.92 -9.46
N LEU A 101 4.84 8.88 -9.91
CA LEU A 101 4.27 7.84 -10.77
C LEU A 101 3.57 8.39 -12.04
N THR A 102 4.12 9.47 -12.60
CA THR A 102 3.60 10.18 -13.76
C THR A 102 3.79 9.42 -15.07
N ARG A 103 4.72 8.44 -15.09
CA ARG A 103 5.08 7.64 -16.26
C ARG A 103 4.50 6.23 -16.26
N VAL A 104 3.68 5.89 -15.28
CA VAL A 104 3.05 4.57 -15.13
C VAL A 104 1.54 4.69 -15.04
N PRO A 105 0.78 3.61 -15.32
CA PRO A 105 -0.67 3.62 -15.17
C PRO A 105 -1.14 4.03 -13.77
N LYS A 106 -2.38 4.49 -13.69
CA LYS A 106 -3.01 4.87 -12.42
C LYS A 106 -3.06 3.68 -11.47
N ILE A 107 -2.74 3.92 -10.20
CA ILE A 107 -2.94 2.91 -9.15
C ILE A 107 -4.44 2.61 -9.02
N LYS A 108 -4.80 1.33 -9.17
CA LYS A 108 -6.19 0.86 -9.11
C LYS A 108 -6.59 0.28 -7.76
N TYR A 109 -5.64 -0.29 -7.01
CA TYR A 109 -5.95 -0.98 -5.74
C TYR A 109 -4.90 -0.74 -4.65
N LEU A 110 -5.33 -0.76 -3.38
CA LEU A 110 -4.44 -0.67 -2.23
C LEU A 110 -4.69 -1.77 -1.20
N ILE A 111 -3.61 -2.32 -0.65
CA ILE A 111 -3.63 -3.13 0.59
C ILE A 111 -2.69 -2.48 1.61
N ILE A 112 -3.27 -1.88 2.65
CA ILE A 112 -2.58 -1.06 3.64
C ILE A 112 -2.56 -1.80 4.99
N ILE A 113 -1.37 -2.14 5.48
CA ILE A 113 -1.20 -2.88 6.74
C ILE A 113 -0.46 -2.02 7.77
N GLY A 114 -1.14 -1.62 8.85
CA GLY A 114 -0.54 -0.73 9.86
C GLY A 114 -0.07 0.60 9.27
N GLY A 115 -0.90 1.21 8.41
CA GLY A 115 -0.61 2.49 7.77
C GLY A 115 -1.02 3.71 8.60
N ALA A 116 -0.56 4.88 8.16
CA ALA A 116 -0.89 6.18 8.72
C ALA A 116 -0.82 7.25 7.62
N LYS A 117 -1.38 8.44 7.88
CA LYS A 117 -1.16 9.61 7.03
C LYS A 117 0.25 10.17 7.24
N PHE A 118 0.83 10.78 6.21
CA PHE A 118 1.95 11.71 6.40
C PHE A 118 1.59 12.80 7.41
N LEU A 119 2.49 13.13 8.33
CA LEU A 119 2.28 14.13 9.38
C LEU A 119 2.70 15.54 8.96
N SER A 120 3.63 15.67 8.01
CA SER A 120 3.97 16.95 7.41
C SER A 120 2.72 17.56 6.74
N PRO A 121 2.28 18.78 7.13
CA PRO A 121 1.08 19.40 6.56
C PRO A 121 1.12 19.50 5.04
N THR A 122 2.25 19.89 4.47
CA THR A 122 2.43 20.01 3.01
C THR A 122 2.27 18.65 2.30
N MET A 123 2.83 17.59 2.88
CA MET A 123 2.69 16.24 2.30
C MET A 123 1.28 15.71 2.45
N ALA A 124 0.65 15.94 3.60
CA ALA A 124 -0.72 15.52 3.87
C ALA A 124 -1.72 16.23 2.96
N GLU A 125 -1.56 17.54 2.75
CA GLU A 125 -2.37 18.33 1.83
C GLU A 125 -2.29 17.77 0.41
N LYS A 126 -1.08 17.48 -0.07
CA LYS A 126 -0.86 16.94 -1.42
C LYS A 126 -1.36 15.51 -1.59
N ALA A 127 -1.11 14.63 -0.61
CA ALA A 127 -1.49 13.22 -0.67
C ALA A 127 -2.99 12.98 -0.48
N TYR A 128 -3.67 13.86 0.26
CA TYR A 128 -5.05 13.65 0.69
C TYR A 128 -5.94 14.87 0.44
N ALA A 129 -5.62 15.68 -0.57
CA ALA A 129 -6.46 16.79 -1.04
C ALA A 129 -7.86 16.29 -1.43
N ASN A 130 -7.89 15.16 -2.13
CA ASN A 130 -9.10 14.40 -2.45
C ASN A 130 -9.11 13.08 -1.68
N LYS A 131 -10.30 12.48 -1.55
CA LYS A 131 -10.40 11.12 -1.03
C LYS A 131 -9.74 10.14 -2.01
N ILE A 132 -9.05 9.15 -1.47
CA ILE A 132 -8.50 8.02 -2.21
C ILE A 132 -9.68 7.21 -2.75
N ALA A 133 -9.91 7.30 -4.05
CA ALA A 133 -11.08 6.72 -4.73
C ALA A 133 -10.88 5.25 -5.13
N CYS A 134 -9.63 4.80 -5.30
CA CYS A 134 -9.35 3.40 -5.65
C CYS A 134 -9.74 2.46 -4.49
N PRO A 135 -10.32 1.27 -4.76
CA PRO A 135 -10.64 0.30 -3.72
C PRO A 135 -9.42 0.01 -2.84
N SER A 136 -9.65 0.02 -1.53
CA SER A 136 -8.58 -0.17 -0.55
C SER A 136 -9.00 -1.11 0.58
N LEU A 137 -8.07 -1.97 0.99
CA LEU A 137 -8.19 -2.84 2.14
C LEU A 137 -7.21 -2.41 3.23
N HIS A 138 -7.72 -2.14 4.42
CA HIS A 138 -6.94 -1.66 5.56
C HIS A 138 -6.92 -2.68 6.69
N PHE A 139 -5.73 -3.01 7.19
CA PHE A 139 -5.55 -3.83 8.38
C PHE A 139 -5.21 -2.95 9.57
N ILE A 140 -6.06 -2.99 10.60
CA ILE A 140 -5.92 -2.22 11.84
C ILE A 140 -5.73 -3.18 13.02
N GLY A 141 -4.55 -3.13 13.64
CA GLY A 141 -4.26 -3.88 14.87
C GLY A 141 -4.81 -3.16 16.09
N ASP A 142 -5.58 -3.86 16.93
CA ASP A 142 -6.18 -3.28 18.13
C ASP A 142 -5.15 -2.85 19.18
N ASN A 143 -3.98 -3.50 19.17
CA ASN A 143 -2.85 -3.20 20.04
C ASN A 143 -1.70 -2.51 19.26
N ASP A 144 -1.95 -2.05 18.03
CA ASP A 144 -0.97 -1.34 17.22
C ASP A 144 -0.83 0.12 17.69
N PHE A 145 0.40 0.59 17.89
CA PHE A 145 0.66 1.98 18.26
C PHE A 145 0.23 2.97 17.14
N LEU A 146 0.12 2.52 15.90
CA LEU A 146 -0.41 3.30 14.79
C LEU A 146 -1.94 3.21 14.64
N LYS A 147 -2.67 2.47 15.48
CA LYS A 147 -4.13 2.26 15.35
C LYS A 147 -4.90 3.55 15.06
N THR A 148 -4.77 4.56 15.92
CA THR A 148 -5.49 5.84 15.76
C THR A 148 -5.09 6.58 14.48
N HIS A 149 -3.84 6.43 14.03
CA HIS A 149 -3.36 7.04 12.80
C HIS A 149 -3.88 6.31 11.56
N GLY A 150 -3.98 4.99 11.60
CA GLY A 150 -4.61 4.18 10.56
C GLY A 150 -6.11 4.44 10.45
N GLU A 151 -6.81 4.60 11.59
CA GLU A 151 -8.23 4.99 11.59
C GLU A 151 -8.46 6.36 10.95
N LYS A 152 -7.59 7.34 11.20
CA LYS A 152 -7.63 8.64 10.50
C LYS A 152 -7.32 8.53 9.01
N LEU A 153 -6.47 7.60 8.60
CA LEU A 153 -6.18 7.36 7.18
C LEU A 153 -7.42 6.79 6.46
N ILE A 154 -8.16 5.88 7.09
CA ILE A 154 -9.40 5.30 6.55
C ILE A 154 -10.42 6.39 6.19
N GLU A 155 -10.54 7.45 6.99
CA GLU A 155 -11.44 8.59 6.70
C GLU A 155 -11.13 9.31 5.37
N SER A 156 -9.89 9.16 4.88
CA SER A 156 -9.42 9.73 3.61
C SER A 156 -9.69 8.80 2.42
N CYS A 157 -10.32 7.65 2.62
CA CYS A 157 -10.64 6.68 1.57
C CYS A 157 -12.15 6.66 1.26
N VAL A 158 -12.51 6.35 0.01
CA VAL A 158 -13.90 6.08 -0.40
C VAL A 158 -14.18 4.59 -0.15
N ASP A 159 -15.25 4.31 0.60
CA ASP A 159 -15.77 2.96 0.89
C ASP A 159 -14.70 1.87 1.16
N PRO A 160 -13.76 2.10 2.10
CA PRO A 160 -12.66 1.18 2.35
C PRO A 160 -13.14 -0.13 2.99
N PHE A 161 -12.53 -1.24 2.60
CA PHE A 161 -12.60 -2.49 3.34
C PHE A 161 -11.68 -2.42 4.55
N VAL A 162 -12.13 -2.93 5.71
CA VAL A 162 -11.37 -2.87 6.96
C VAL A 162 -11.35 -4.21 7.65
N ILE A 163 -10.15 -4.73 7.91
CA ILE A 163 -9.89 -5.90 8.75
C ILE A 163 -9.31 -5.41 10.08
N ARG A 164 -9.96 -5.76 11.18
CA ARG A 164 -9.45 -5.51 12.53
C ARG A 164 -8.92 -6.80 13.13
N HIS A 165 -7.78 -6.73 13.82
CA HIS A 165 -7.16 -7.90 14.44
C HIS A 165 -6.59 -7.58 15.83
N PRO A 166 -6.51 -8.55 16.77
CA PRO A 166 -6.13 -8.29 18.16
C PRO A 166 -4.62 -8.09 18.38
N LYS A 167 -3.81 -8.02 17.32
CA LYS A 167 -2.34 -7.96 17.42
C LYS A 167 -1.86 -6.51 17.41
N GLY A 168 -0.58 -6.33 17.75
CA GLY A 168 0.11 -5.06 17.60
C GLY A 168 0.57 -4.82 16.16
N HIS A 169 1.67 -4.08 16.01
CA HIS A 169 2.22 -3.69 14.72
C HIS A 169 2.82 -4.87 13.94
N THR A 170 2.00 -5.59 13.18
CA THR A 170 2.41 -6.80 12.45
C THR A 170 1.48 -7.09 11.27
N VAL A 171 1.96 -7.85 10.28
CA VAL A 171 1.09 -8.50 9.30
C VAL A 171 0.31 -9.61 10.01
N PRO A 172 -1.04 -9.54 10.11
CA PRO A 172 -1.80 -10.54 10.85
C PRO A 172 -1.98 -11.84 10.04
N ARG A 173 -2.27 -12.94 10.74
CA ARG A 173 -2.97 -14.09 10.13
C ARG A 173 -4.44 -13.71 9.95
N LEU A 174 -5.09 -14.26 8.95
CA LEU A 174 -6.52 -14.07 8.74
C LEU A 174 -7.28 -15.09 9.59
N ASP A 175 -8.11 -14.63 10.52
CA ASP A 175 -9.16 -15.46 11.11
C ASP A 175 -10.37 -15.55 10.14
N GLU A 176 -11.40 -16.30 10.50
CA GLU A 176 -12.56 -16.53 9.62
C GLU A 176 -13.22 -15.22 9.16
N LYS A 177 -13.39 -14.25 10.07
CA LYS A 177 -13.99 -12.95 9.76
C LYS A 177 -13.08 -12.09 8.88
N SER A 178 -11.78 -12.08 9.17
CA SER A 178 -10.80 -11.36 8.37
C SER A 178 -10.68 -11.95 6.97
N LEU A 179 -10.78 -13.27 6.85
CA LEU A 179 -10.76 -13.97 5.59
C LEU A 179 -12.00 -13.63 4.75
N GLU A 180 -13.19 -13.59 5.34
CA GLU A 180 -14.41 -13.16 4.64
C GLU A 180 -14.26 -11.76 4.03
N VAL A 181 -13.74 -10.79 4.79
CA VAL A 181 -13.50 -9.42 4.28
C VAL A 181 -12.43 -9.40 3.20
N MET A 182 -11.35 -10.17 3.35
CA MET A 182 -10.31 -10.30 2.31
C MET A 182 -10.90 -10.86 1.01
N LEU A 183 -11.70 -11.93 1.09
CA LEU A 183 -12.29 -12.56 -0.09
C LEU A 183 -13.23 -11.61 -0.82
N ARG A 184 -14.06 -10.84 -0.08
CA ARG A 184 -14.92 -9.80 -0.67
C ARG A 184 -14.12 -8.69 -1.36
N PHE A 185 -12.96 -8.32 -0.80
CA PHE A 185 -12.07 -7.36 -1.45
C PHE A 185 -11.47 -7.94 -2.74
N LEU A 186 -11.02 -9.20 -2.72
CA LEU A 186 -10.49 -9.87 -3.91
C LEU A 186 -11.55 -10.04 -5.00
N GLU A 187 -12.78 -10.41 -4.63
CA GLU A 187 -13.92 -10.47 -5.56
C GLU A 187 -14.17 -9.11 -6.21
N LYS A 188 -14.18 -8.02 -5.42
CA LYS A 188 -14.38 -6.67 -5.93
C LYS A 188 -13.31 -6.27 -6.97
N ILE A 189 -12.04 -6.56 -6.74
CA ILE A 189 -10.97 -6.19 -7.69
C ILE A 189 -10.97 -7.08 -8.93
N GLU A 190 -11.38 -8.34 -8.82
CA GLU A 190 -11.52 -9.24 -9.97
C GLU A 190 -12.71 -8.88 -10.87
N GLU A 191 -13.84 -8.49 -10.27
CA GLU A 191 -15.00 -7.95 -10.98
C GLU A 191 -14.61 -6.69 -11.78
N GLU A 192 -13.97 -5.72 -11.13
CA GLU A 192 -13.51 -4.50 -11.80
C GLU A 192 -12.47 -4.80 -12.90
N ALA A 193 -11.52 -5.70 -12.67
CA ALA A 193 -10.54 -6.08 -13.70
C ALA A 193 -11.21 -6.70 -14.93
N SER A 194 -12.28 -7.48 -14.73
CA SER A 194 -13.05 -8.12 -15.80
C SER A 194 -13.86 -7.09 -16.62
N GLU A 195 -14.46 -6.11 -15.95
CA GLU A 195 -15.19 -5.01 -16.60
C GLU A 195 -14.27 -4.18 -17.50
N HIS A 196 -13.08 -3.81 -17.01
CA HIS A 196 -12.10 -3.05 -17.81
C HIS A 196 -11.57 -3.85 -19.01
N ALA A 197 -11.39 -5.17 -18.85
CA ALA A 197 -10.99 -6.02 -19.97
C ALA A 197 -12.07 -6.09 -21.07
N SER A 198 -13.35 -6.01 -20.70
CA SER A 198 -14.46 -6.01 -21.66
C SER A 198 -14.58 -4.69 -22.44
N THR A 199 -14.38 -3.55 -21.78
CA THR A 199 -14.43 -2.23 -22.43
C THR A 199 -13.26 -2.01 -23.40
N ASP A 200 -12.07 -2.52 -23.08
CA ASP A 200 -10.88 -2.43 -23.95
C ASP A 200 -11.03 -3.24 -25.25
N VAL A 201 -11.86 -4.29 -25.25
CA VAL A 201 -12.17 -5.10 -26.44
C VAL A 201 -13.17 -4.38 -27.32
N ASP A 202 -14.23 -3.82 -26.75
CA ASP A 202 -15.26 -3.07 -27.48
C ASP A 202 -14.67 -1.81 -28.14
N GLU A 203 -13.78 -1.07 -27.47
CA GLU A 203 -13.12 0.12 -28.05
C GLU A 203 -12.18 -0.23 -29.22
N LYS A 204 -11.54 -1.41 -29.18
CA LYS A 204 -10.68 -1.89 -30.26
C LYS A 204 -11.46 -2.42 -31.46
N GLU A 205 -12.65 -3.00 -31.26
CA GLU A 205 -13.53 -3.43 -32.35
C GLU A 205 -14.22 -2.26 -33.06
N VAL A 206 -14.52 -1.16 -32.35
CA VAL A 206 -15.10 0.06 -32.95
C VAL A 206 -14.10 0.88 -33.76
N CYS A 207 -12.79 0.68 -33.55
CA CYS A 207 -11.72 1.38 -34.27
C CYS A 207 -11.16 0.62 -35.49
N LEU A 208 -11.82 -0.45 -35.95
CA LEU A 208 -11.50 -1.20 -37.18
C LEU A 208 -12.58 -0.99 -38.26
#